data_AF-A0A3D5APH8-F1
#
_entry.id   AF-A0A3D5APH8-F1
#
_cell.length_a   1.000
_cell.length_b   1.000
_cell.length_c   1.000
_cell.angle_alpha   90.00
_cell.angle_beta   90.00
_cell.angle_gamma   90.00
#
_symmetry.space_group_name_H-M   'P 1'
#
loop_
_entity.id
_entity.type
_entity.pdbx_description
1 polymer ?
#
loop_
_entity_poly.entity_id
_entity_poly.type
_entity_poly.pdbx_seq_one_letter_code
_entity_poly.pdbx_strand_id
1 'polypeptide(L)'
;ETPGCRQDGVLRAATTNTAPWQSPEKSSSTVYALRRDGGTLKQIGSVGGLGKGERIYAVRFVGPVGFVVTYRQVDPLYTINLCDPRNPKIVGELKIPGYSAYLHPVSSSRLIGVGQDATEQGRVTGTQISLFDVGTLADPRRLDQLKIPRSHSEAEHDPHAFLYWPATKLLVVPVNQEALLVRVEDSKLTELSRIDHDGAPIRRSLVIGDTLWTISHEAAMASTLDGTQLALLKL
;
A
#
# COMPACT_ATOMS: atom_id res chain seq x y z
N GLU A 1 -13.58 -17.28 6.20
CA GLU A 1 -13.24 -16.79 7.55
C GLU A 1 -12.05 -17.59 8.08
N THR A 2 -11.13 -16.97 8.80
CA THR A 2 -10.04 -17.69 9.49
C THR A 2 -10.64 -18.35 10.74
N PRO A 3 -10.61 -19.69 10.87
CA PRO A 3 -11.21 -20.39 12.00
C PRO A 3 -10.72 -19.81 13.33
N GLY A 4 -11.64 -19.47 14.23
CA GLY A 4 -11.34 -18.92 15.55
C GLY A 4 -11.15 -17.40 15.63
N CYS A 5 -11.10 -16.67 14.51
CA CYS A 5 -11.08 -15.20 14.51
C CYS A 5 -12.49 -14.61 14.45
N ARG A 6 -12.75 -13.57 15.25
CA ARG A 6 -14.06 -12.91 15.36
C ARG A 6 -14.05 -11.56 14.66
N GLN A 7 -14.42 -11.51 13.38
CA GLN A 7 -14.34 -10.26 12.59
C GLN A 7 -15.71 -9.65 12.22
N ASP A 8 -16.80 -10.37 12.40
CA ASP A 8 -18.10 -9.96 11.88
C ASP A 8 -18.66 -8.72 12.58
N GLY A 9 -19.16 -7.79 11.77
CA GLY A 9 -19.73 -6.53 12.22
C GLY A 9 -18.72 -5.60 12.93
N VAL A 10 -17.41 -5.81 12.73
CA VAL A 10 -16.36 -4.96 13.30
C VAL A 10 -15.82 -4.01 12.23
N LEU A 11 -16.05 -2.72 12.45
CA LEU A 11 -15.39 -1.65 11.73
C LEU A 11 -14.00 -1.40 12.33
N ARG A 12 -12.99 -1.22 11.48
CA ARG A 12 -11.61 -0.93 11.89
C ARG A 12 -11.20 0.43 11.35
N ALA A 13 -10.60 1.24 12.21
CA ALA A 13 -10.12 2.57 11.87
C ALA A 13 -8.75 2.80 12.48
N ALA A 14 -7.92 3.61 11.83
CA ALA A 14 -6.66 4.05 12.38
C ALA A 14 -6.62 5.58 12.38
N THR A 15 -6.17 6.18 13.47
CA THR A 15 -6.02 7.64 13.57
C THR A 15 -4.67 7.99 14.17
N THR A 16 -4.15 9.17 13.81
CA THR A 16 -3.01 9.78 14.50
C THR A 16 -3.55 10.86 15.42
N ASN A 17 -3.28 10.76 16.72
CA ASN A 17 -3.65 11.80 17.66
C ASN A 17 -2.54 12.87 17.69
N THR A 18 -2.82 14.01 17.08
CA THR A 18 -2.05 15.25 17.26
C THR A 18 -2.98 16.27 17.92
N ALA A 19 -2.95 16.41 19.25
CA ALA A 19 -3.68 17.52 19.86
C ALA A 19 -2.99 18.83 19.41
N PRO A 20 -3.72 19.87 18.94
CA PRO A 20 -3.13 21.09 18.39
C PRO A 20 -2.15 21.81 19.34
N TRP A 21 -2.31 21.59 20.64
CA TRP A 21 -1.54 22.19 21.73
C TRP A 21 -0.41 21.28 22.27
N GLN A 22 -0.33 20.04 21.80
CA GLN A 22 0.71 19.10 22.23
C GLN A 22 1.87 19.12 21.25
N SER A 23 3.10 19.09 21.78
CA SER A 23 4.31 18.97 20.98
C SER A 23 4.19 17.78 20.02
N PRO A 24 4.64 17.88 18.75
CA PRO A 24 4.61 16.78 17.76
C PRO A 24 5.19 15.47 18.29
N GLU A 25 6.13 15.56 19.22
CA GLU A 25 6.84 14.44 19.88
C GLU A 25 5.92 13.59 20.77
N LYS A 26 4.74 14.09 21.13
CA LYS A 26 3.70 13.37 21.88
C LYS A 26 2.64 12.72 20.98
N SER A 27 2.74 12.90 19.67
CA SER A 27 1.81 12.25 18.74
C SER A 27 2.03 10.74 18.73
N SER A 28 0.94 9.99 18.60
CA SER A 28 0.99 8.55 18.35
C SER A 28 -0.25 8.12 17.60
N SER A 29 -0.10 7.04 16.84
CA SER A 29 -1.18 6.46 16.08
C SER A 29 -1.83 5.30 16.83
N THR A 30 -3.12 5.11 16.61
CA THR A 30 -3.93 4.07 17.26
C THR A 30 -4.85 3.42 16.25
N VAL A 31 -4.94 2.09 16.29
CA VAL A 31 -5.96 1.31 15.59
C VAL A 31 -7.08 0.99 16.55
N TYR A 32 -8.32 1.23 16.11
CA TYR A 32 -9.55 1.01 16.85
C TYR A 32 -10.36 -0.09 16.19
N ALA A 33 -10.94 -0.95 17.02
CA ALA A 33 -12.02 -1.86 16.63
C ALA A 33 -13.33 -1.30 17.18
N LEU A 34 -14.29 -1.09 16.29
CA LEU A 34 -15.58 -0.49 16.57
C LEU A 34 -16.69 -1.47 16.21
N ARG A 35 -17.74 -1.52 17.02
CA ARG A 35 -18.95 -2.29 16.71
C ARG A 35 -20.17 -1.39 16.80
N ARG A 36 -21.11 -1.60 15.90
CA ARG A 36 -22.40 -0.93 15.95
C ARG A 36 -23.15 -1.34 17.22
N ASP A 37 -23.61 -0.35 17.97
CA ASP A 37 -24.54 -0.49 19.08
C ASP A 37 -25.68 0.52 18.86
N GLY A 38 -26.85 0.02 18.44
CA GLY A 38 -27.96 0.83 17.96
C GLY A 38 -27.57 1.75 16.80
N GLY A 39 -27.75 3.07 17.01
CA GLY A 39 -27.38 4.12 16.05
C GLY A 39 -25.92 4.59 16.15
N THR A 40 -25.10 4.01 17.03
CA THR A 40 -23.75 4.50 17.34
C THR A 40 -22.69 3.44 17.05
N LEU A 41 -21.44 3.88 16.89
CA LEU A 41 -20.27 3.01 16.88
C LEU A 41 -19.59 3.07 18.25
N LYS A 42 -19.53 1.94 18.95
CA LYS A 42 -18.81 1.83 20.21
C LYS A 42 -17.46 1.17 19.99
N GLN A 43 -16.42 1.74 20.59
CA GLN A 43 -15.11 1.11 20.66
C GLN A 43 -15.20 -0.15 21.51
N ILE A 44 -14.74 -1.27 20.94
CA ILE A 44 -14.68 -2.57 21.60
C ILE A 44 -13.26 -3.03 21.88
N GLY A 45 -12.26 -2.41 21.26
CA GLY A 45 -10.84 -2.65 21.47
C GLY A 45 -10.00 -1.60 20.75
N SER A 46 -8.74 -1.48 21.13
CA SER A 46 -7.79 -0.55 20.51
C SER A 46 -6.36 -0.98 20.78
N VAL A 47 -5.45 -0.64 19.87
CA VAL A 47 -4.01 -0.76 20.06
C VAL A 47 -3.32 0.52 19.61
N GLY A 48 -2.63 1.18 20.54
CA GLY A 48 -1.96 2.46 20.34
C GLY A 48 -0.45 2.34 20.37
N GLY A 49 0.23 3.49 20.38
CA GLY A 49 1.70 3.56 20.46
C GLY A 49 2.42 3.30 19.15
N LEU A 50 1.70 3.28 18.03
CA LEU A 50 2.24 3.16 16.68
C LEU A 50 2.93 4.49 16.30
N GLY A 51 4.20 4.44 15.90
CA GLY A 51 4.92 5.60 15.37
C GLY A 51 4.88 6.82 16.28
N LYS A 52 5.49 6.76 17.47
CA LYS A 52 5.56 7.91 18.39
C LYS A 52 6.29 9.08 17.72
N GLY A 53 5.64 10.23 17.63
CA GLY A 53 6.16 11.39 16.92
C GLY A 53 5.96 11.35 15.40
N GLU A 54 5.25 10.35 14.89
CA GLU A 54 5.04 10.09 13.46
C GLU A 54 3.55 10.15 13.10
N ARG A 55 3.26 10.27 11.80
CA ARG A 55 1.90 10.24 11.26
C ARG A 55 1.67 9.00 10.41
N ILE A 56 0.43 8.53 10.34
CA ILE A 56 0.02 7.46 9.43
C ILE A 56 0.20 7.94 7.99
N TYR A 57 0.74 7.07 7.15
CA TYR A 57 0.86 7.24 5.70
C TYR A 57 0.06 6.20 4.92
N ALA A 58 0.01 4.95 5.41
CA ALA A 58 -0.82 3.91 4.81
C ALA A 58 -1.45 3.01 5.87
N VAL A 59 -2.64 2.52 5.56
CA VAL A 59 -3.36 1.52 6.38
C VAL A 59 -3.99 0.51 5.44
N ARG A 60 -3.84 -0.79 5.77
CA ARG A 60 -4.53 -1.86 5.07
C ARG A 60 -5.01 -2.91 6.06
N PHE A 61 -6.31 -3.15 6.08
CA PHE A 61 -6.91 -4.24 6.84
C PHE A 61 -7.25 -5.41 5.91
N VAL A 62 -6.77 -6.61 6.22
CA VAL A 62 -6.97 -7.82 5.40
C VAL A 62 -7.27 -8.99 6.33
N GLY A 63 -8.48 -9.55 6.23
CA GLY A 63 -8.90 -10.62 7.13
C GLY A 63 -8.71 -10.22 8.60
N PRO A 64 -8.01 -11.01 9.43
CA PRO A 64 -7.72 -10.69 10.84
C PRO A 64 -6.43 -9.88 11.04
N VAL A 65 -5.87 -9.25 10.00
CA VAL A 65 -4.59 -8.54 10.06
C VAL A 65 -4.76 -7.06 9.71
N GLY A 66 -4.01 -6.20 10.39
CA GLY A 66 -3.83 -4.79 10.02
C GLY A 66 -2.37 -4.49 9.71
N PHE A 67 -2.13 -3.75 8.64
CA PHE A 67 -0.85 -3.17 8.30
C PHE A 67 -0.96 -1.66 8.44
N VAL A 68 -0.04 -1.04 9.17
CA VAL A 68 0.00 0.41 9.38
C VAL A 68 1.42 0.89 9.15
N VAL A 69 1.54 1.89 8.29
CA VAL A 69 2.79 2.58 7.98
C VAL A 69 2.72 3.95 8.64
N THR A 70 3.72 4.27 9.44
CA THR A 70 3.90 5.63 9.98
C THR A 70 5.22 6.20 9.49
N TYR A 71 5.34 7.52 9.40
CA TYR A 71 6.59 8.12 8.93
C TYR A 71 6.84 9.52 9.51
N ARG A 72 8.08 9.76 9.92
CA ARG A 72 8.68 11.10 10.13
C ARG A 72 9.97 11.22 9.32
N GLN A 73 10.83 10.19 9.36
CA GLN A 73 12.11 10.08 8.62
C GLN A 73 12.43 8.63 8.20
N VAL A 74 11.95 7.65 8.96
CA VAL A 74 12.02 6.20 8.67
C VAL A 74 10.61 5.65 8.85
N ASP A 75 10.22 4.69 8.02
CA ASP A 75 8.91 4.02 8.09
C ASP A 75 9.03 2.72 8.86
N PRO A 76 8.42 2.61 10.05
CA PRO A 76 8.01 1.32 10.56
C PRO A 76 6.71 0.87 9.88
N LEU A 77 6.81 -0.20 9.08
CA LEU A 77 5.67 -1.03 8.73
C LEU A 77 5.30 -1.89 9.95
N TYR A 78 4.19 -1.55 10.60
CA TYR A 78 3.63 -2.34 11.70
C TYR A 78 2.67 -3.42 11.19
N THR A 79 2.77 -4.61 11.78
CA THR A 79 1.80 -5.69 11.63
C THR A 79 0.99 -5.83 12.91
N ILE A 80 -0.33 -5.93 12.76
CA ILE A 80 -1.28 -5.93 13.86
C ILE A 80 -2.15 -7.18 13.75
N ASN A 81 -2.15 -7.98 14.80
CA ASN A 81 -3.11 -9.06 14.96
C ASN A 81 -4.43 -8.46 15.44
N LEU A 82 -5.47 -8.65 14.64
CA LEU A 82 -6.83 -8.19 14.90
C LEU A 82 -7.81 -9.35 15.11
N CYS A 83 -7.34 -10.61 15.16
CA CYS A 83 -8.16 -11.82 15.25
C CYS A 83 -9.19 -11.77 16.40
N ASP A 84 -8.78 -11.26 17.57
CA ASP A 84 -9.68 -10.86 18.64
C ASP A 84 -9.84 -9.33 18.67
N PRO A 85 -10.97 -8.77 18.19
CA PRO A 85 -11.16 -7.33 18.05
C PRO A 85 -11.23 -6.61 19.40
N ARG A 86 -11.43 -7.33 20.50
CA ARG A 86 -11.39 -6.76 21.86
C ARG A 86 -9.97 -6.61 22.41
N ASN A 87 -9.02 -7.33 21.82
CA ASN A 87 -7.63 -7.35 22.26
C ASN A 87 -6.68 -7.32 21.06
N PRO A 88 -6.72 -6.26 20.22
CA PRO A 88 -5.79 -6.10 19.12
C PRO A 88 -4.36 -5.92 19.65
N LYS A 89 -3.37 -6.46 18.92
CA LYS A 89 -1.96 -6.44 19.33
C LYS A 89 -1.04 -6.10 18.16
N ILE A 90 -0.10 -5.20 18.38
CA ILE A 90 1.08 -5.07 17.50
C ILE A 90 1.89 -6.35 17.69
N VAL A 91 2.20 -7.03 16.59
CA VAL A 91 2.93 -8.31 16.62
C VAL A 91 4.29 -8.22 15.98
N GLY A 92 4.51 -7.29 15.05
CA GLY A 92 5.80 -7.05 14.41
C GLY A 92 5.94 -5.61 13.91
N GLU A 93 7.17 -5.25 13.59
CA GLU A 93 7.59 -3.94 13.12
C GLU A 93 8.79 -4.12 12.18
N LEU A 94 8.73 -3.53 10.99
CA LEU A 94 9.85 -3.48 10.05
C LEU A 94 10.21 -2.03 9.76
N LYS A 95 11.41 -1.60 10.18
CA LYS A 95 11.92 -0.26 9.90
C LYS A 95 12.75 -0.26 8.62
N ILE A 96 12.35 0.56 7.66
CA ILE A 96 13.08 0.77 6.41
C ILE A 96 13.14 2.27 6.04
N PRO A 97 14.20 2.72 5.33
CA PRO A 97 14.21 4.05 4.75
C PRO A 97 13.07 4.25 3.75
N GLY A 98 12.56 5.49 3.69
CA GLY A 98 11.39 5.83 2.89
C GLY A 98 10.10 5.45 3.59
N TYR A 99 8.99 5.43 2.86
CA TYR A 99 7.68 4.97 3.34
C TYR A 99 6.85 4.33 2.24
N SER A 100 5.89 3.49 2.61
CA SER A 100 4.77 3.10 1.73
C SER A 100 3.54 3.98 1.98
N ALA A 101 2.99 4.59 0.93
CA ALA A 101 1.74 5.37 0.98
C ALA A 101 0.52 4.54 0.59
N TYR A 102 0.73 3.45 -0.16
CA TYR A 102 -0.30 2.49 -0.53
C TYR A 102 0.19 1.07 -0.30
N LEU A 103 -0.70 0.21 0.20
CA LEU A 103 -0.42 -1.18 0.54
C LEU A 103 -1.45 -2.10 -0.10
N HIS A 104 -0.99 -3.17 -0.75
CA HIS A 104 -1.84 -4.13 -1.44
C HIS A 104 -1.42 -5.58 -1.15
N PRO A 105 -2.29 -6.41 -0.54
CA PRO A 105 -2.01 -7.83 -0.35
C PRO A 105 -2.08 -8.55 -1.70
N VAL A 106 -1.03 -9.27 -2.07
CA VAL A 106 -0.99 -10.07 -3.32
C VAL A 106 -1.10 -11.57 -3.06
N SER A 107 -0.92 -11.99 -1.80
CA SER A 107 -1.26 -13.33 -1.31
C SER A 107 -1.50 -13.28 0.21
N SER A 108 -1.70 -14.43 0.85
CA SER A 108 -1.78 -14.53 2.32
C SER A 108 -0.46 -14.21 3.04
N SER A 109 0.67 -14.23 2.34
CA SER A 109 2.01 -14.03 2.90
C SER A 109 2.82 -12.95 2.18
N ARG A 110 2.21 -12.21 1.25
CA ARG A 110 2.87 -11.19 0.43
C ARG A 110 2.10 -9.89 0.39
N LEU A 111 2.83 -8.81 0.55
CA LEU A 111 2.30 -7.45 0.53
C LEU A 111 3.16 -6.59 -0.40
N ILE A 112 2.52 -5.83 -1.29
CA ILE A 112 3.16 -4.79 -2.07
C ILE A 112 2.95 -3.45 -1.37
N GLY A 113 4.01 -2.65 -1.29
CA GLY A 113 3.95 -1.24 -0.90
C GLY A 113 4.38 -0.35 -2.05
N VAL A 114 3.64 0.73 -2.30
CA VAL A 114 4.02 1.82 -3.21
C VAL A 114 4.14 3.10 -2.38
N GLY A 115 5.23 3.83 -2.56
CA GLY A 115 5.51 5.07 -1.83
C GLY A 115 6.83 5.67 -2.26
N GLN A 116 7.57 6.26 -1.34
CA GLN A 116 8.80 6.99 -1.64
C GLN A 116 9.99 6.35 -0.94
N ASP A 117 11.09 6.12 -1.65
CA ASP A 117 12.39 5.77 -1.06
C ASP A 117 13.00 7.01 -0.41
N ALA A 118 13.88 6.80 0.58
CA ALA A 118 14.60 7.89 1.20
C ALA A 118 16.02 7.46 1.60
N THR A 119 16.90 8.45 1.79
CA THR A 119 18.18 8.23 2.45
C THR A 119 17.98 7.93 3.93
N GLU A 120 19.02 7.46 4.63
CA GLU A 120 18.97 7.21 6.08
C GLU A 120 18.64 8.47 6.90
N GLN A 121 18.93 9.65 6.34
CA GLN A 121 18.58 10.95 6.93
C GLN A 121 17.13 11.37 6.64
N GLY A 122 16.33 10.50 6.04
CA GLY A 122 14.91 10.73 5.72
C GLY A 122 14.66 11.61 4.48
N ARG A 123 15.69 11.89 3.67
CA ARG A 123 15.52 12.67 2.43
C ARG A 123 14.93 11.77 1.34
N VAL A 124 13.70 12.08 0.93
CA VAL A 124 13.00 11.38 -0.16
C VAL A 124 13.81 11.46 -1.47
N THR A 125 13.89 10.34 -2.19
CA THR A 125 14.69 10.19 -3.42
C THR A 125 13.87 9.83 -4.65
N GLY A 126 12.63 9.36 -4.51
CA GLY A 126 11.71 9.02 -5.60
C GLY A 126 10.84 7.80 -5.30
N THR A 127 9.91 7.47 -6.20
CA THR A 127 9.01 6.33 -6.05
C THR A 127 9.76 5.04 -5.76
N GLN A 128 9.22 4.23 -4.87
CA GLN A 128 9.57 2.83 -4.69
C GLN A 128 8.37 1.91 -4.78
N ILE A 129 8.63 0.68 -5.23
CA ILE A 129 7.73 -0.46 -5.11
C ILE A 129 8.47 -1.51 -4.27
N SER A 130 7.94 -1.84 -3.10
CA SER A 130 8.51 -2.84 -2.20
C SER A 130 7.64 -4.09 -2.16
N LEU A 131 8.27 -5.27 -2.18
CA LEU A 131 7.63 -6.55 -1.92
C LEU A 131 8.02 -7.03 -0.52
N PHE A 132 7.03 -7.30 0.32
CA PHE A 132 7.22 -7.75 1.69
C PHE A 132 6.76 -9.19 1.89
N ASP A 133 7.52 -9.95 2.68
CA ASP A 133 7.05 -11.16 3.34
C ASP A 133 6.33 -10.79 4.63
N VAL A 134 5.08 -11.22 4.74
CA VAL A 134 4.23 -11.06 5.92
C VAL A 134 3.60 -12.39 6.35
N GLY A 135 4.17 -13.52 5.91
CA GLY A 135 3.72 -14.86 6.30
C GLY A 135 3.86 -15.12 7.80
N THR A 136 4.89 -14.54 8.42
CA THR A 136 5.06 -14.49 9.88
C THR A 136 4.89 -13.05 10.33
N LEU A 137 3.71 -12.69 10.86
CA LEU A 137 3.42 -11.30 11.23
C LEU A 137 4.40 -10.73 12.26
N ALA A 138 5.01 -11.56 13.10
CA ALA A 138 5.99 -11.10 14.09
C ALA A 138 7.38 -10.79 13.51
N ASP A 139 7.64 -11.17 12.27
CA ASP A 139 8.92 -10.99 11.58
C ASP A 139 8.67 -10.59 10.10
N PRO A 140 8.09 -9.40 9.86
CA PRO A 140 7.90 -8.89 8.51
C PRO A 140 9.24 -8.51 7.89
N ARG A 141 9.45 -8.84 6.60
CA ARG A 141 10.72 -8.59 5.90
C ARG A 141 10.47 -8.01 4.52
N ARG A 142 11.32 -7.11 4.05
CA ARG A 142 11.32 -6.69 2.64
C ARG A 142 12.14 -7.70 1.83
N LEU A 143 11.49 -8.33 0.85
CA LEU A 143 12.09 -9.31 -0.05
C LEU A 143 12.79 -8.64 -1.22
N ASP A 144 12.15 -7.63 -1.82
CA ASP A 144 12.68 -6.92 -2.97
C ASP A 144 12.17 -5.48 -3.03
N GLN A 145 12.86 -4.65 -3.80
CA GLN A 145 12.56 -3.22 -3.95
C GLN A 145 12.95 -2.73 -5.35
N LEU A 146 12.00 -2.16 -6.09
CA LEU A 146 12.28 -1.31 -7.24
C LEU A 146 12.34 0.14 -6.79
N LYS A 147 13.40 0.85 -7.19
CA LYS A 147 13.59 2.28 -6.93
C LYS A 147 13.57 3.03 -8.24
N ILE A 148 12.75 4.07 -8.32
CA ILE A 148 12.66 4.95 -9.49
C ILE A 148 13.04 6.37 -9.02
N PRO A 149 14.32 6.77 -9.11
CA PRO A 149 14.77 8.06 -8.60
C PRO A 149 14.07 9.25 -9.28
N ARG A 150 13.87 10.34 -8.53
CA ARG A 150 13.26 11.59 -9.01
C ARG A 150 11.89 11.37 -9.66
N SER A 151 11.08 10.52 -9.05
CA SER A 151 9.74 10.20 -9.55
C SER A 151 8.69 10.24 -8.45
N HIS A 152 7.42 10.31 -8.86
CA HIS A 152 6.26 10.20 -8.00
C HIS A 152 5.24 9.25 -8.62
N SER A 153 4.39 8.64 -7.79
CA SER A 153 3.29 7.81 -8.26
C SER A 153 1.95 8.36 -7.80
N GLU A 154 0.97 8.35 -8.71
CA GLU A 154 -0.42 8.66 -8.35
C GLU A 154 -1.00 7.65 -7.35
N ALA A 155 -0.52 6.40 -7.37
CA ALA A 155 -0.96 5.36 -6.45
C ALA A 155 -0.72 5.70 -4.97
N GLU A 156 0.13 6.70 -4.67
CA GLU A 156 0.38 7.17 -3.31
C GLU A 156 -0.82 7.91 -2.69
N HIS A 157 -1.74 8.42 -3.52
CA HIS A 157 -2.89 9.21 -3.06
C HIS A 157 -4.21 8.82 -3.73
N ASP A 158 -4.19 8.09 -4.86
CA ASP A 158 -5.37 7.51 -5.49
C ASP A 158 -5.22 5.97 -5.60
N PRO A 159 -5.94 5.19 -4.78
CA PRO A 159 -5.87 3.73 -4.83
C PRO A 159 -6.40 3.14 -6.15
N HIS A 160 -7.17 3.90 -6.95
CA HIS A 160 -7.64 3.45 -8.27
C HIS A 160 -6.59 3.55 -9.37
N ALA A 161 -5.46 4.22 -9.11
CA ALA A 161 -4.36 4.32 -10.06
C ALA A 161 -3.51 3.04 -10.11
N PHE A 162 -3.57 2.21 -9.06
CA PHE A 162 -2.86 0.94 -8.95
C PHE A 162 -3.67 -0.23 -9.54
N LEU A 163 -2.99 -1.13 -10.25
CA LEU A 163 -3.56 -2.40 -10.69
C LEU A 163 -2.65 -3.57 -10.33
N TYR A 164 -3.22 -4.60 -9.70
CA TYR A 164 -2.62 -5.92 -9.61
C TYR A 164 -3.55 -6.94 -10.26
N TRP A 165 -3.03 -7.68 -11.24
CA TRP A 165 -3.73 -8.73 -11.96
C TRP A 165 -3.20 -10.12 -11.55
N PRO A 166 -3.92 -10.86 -10.69
CA PRO A 166 -3.39 -12.09 -10.09
C PRO A 166 -3.09 -13.19 -11.10
N ALA A 167 -3.88 -13.30 -12.18
CA ALA A 167 -3.77 -14.41 -13.13
C ALA A 167 -2.39 -14.50 -13.79
N THR A 168 -1.71 -13.36 -13.97
CA THR A 168 -0.35 -13.31 -14.51
C THR A 168 0.65 -12.68 -13.53
N LYS A 169 0.22 -12.40 -12.29
CA LYS A 169 0.97 -11.64 -11.29
C LYS A 169 1.52 -10.31 -11.83
N LEU A 170 0.77 -9.66 -12.70
CA LEU A 170 1.14 -8.37 -13.30
C LEU A 170 0.74 -7.24 -12.36
N LEU A 171 1.70 -6.37 -12.06
CA LEU A 171 1.51 -5.11 -11.35
C LEU A 171 1.67 -3.97 -12.35
N VAL A 172 0.76 -3.00 -12.33
CA VAL A 172 0.87 -1.75 -13.10
C VAL A 172 0.79 -0.58 -12.14
N VAL A 173 1.82 0.27 -12.15
CA VAL A 173 1.93 1.44 -11.28
C VAL A 173 2.25 2.66 -12.15
N PRO A 174 1.44 3.72 -12.12
CA PRO A 174 1.80 4.96 -12.79
C PRO A 174 2.97 5.62 -12.07
N VAL A 175 3.99 6.02 -12.83
CA VAL A 175 5.20 6.67 -12.34
C VAL A 175 5.50 7.85 -13.25
N ASN A 176 5.39 9.07 -12.71
CA ASN A 176 5.38 10.31 -13.49
C ASN A 176 4.32 10.27 -14.61
N GLN A 177 4.74 10.29 -15.88
CA GLN A 177 3.85 10.22 -17.04
C GLN A 177 3.55 8.78 -17.51
N GLU A 178 4.40 7.82 -17.14
CA GLU A 178 4.37 6.46 -17.65
C GLU A 178 3.57 5.52 -16.74
N ALA A 179 3.18 4.36 -17.25
CA ALA A 179 2.76 3.21 -16.47
C ALA A 179 3.85 2.15 -16.48
N LEU A 180 4.40 1.86 -15.31
CA LEU A 180 5.42 0.84 -15.10
C LEU A 180 4.74 -0.53 -14.93
N LEU A 181 5.08 -1.48 -15.81
CA LEU A 181 4.63 -2.87 -15.73
C LEU A 181 5.69 -3.70 -15.00
N VAL A 182 5.27 -4.44 -13.99
CA VAL A 182 6.14 -5.25 -13.13
C VAL A 182 5.56 -6.65 -12.96
N ARG A 183 6.40 -7.68 -13.14
CA ARG A 183 6.08 -9.05 -12.72
C ARG A 183 6.37 -9.19 -11.24
N VAL A 184 5.37 -9.63 -10.47
CA VAL A 184 5.52 -9.93 -9.04
C VAL A 184 5.69 -11.43 -8.86
N GLU A 185 6.91 -11.88 -8.62
CA GLU A 185 7.21 -13.27 -8.27
C GLU A 185 7.29 -13.43 -6.74
N ASP A 186 7.54 -14.64 -6.27
CA ASP A 186 7.41 -14.96 -4.84
C ASP A 186 8.42 -14.22 -3.96
N SER A 187 9.54 -13.76 -4.51
CA SER A 187 10.54 -12.95 -3.80
C SER A 187 11.21 -11.90 -4.68
N LYS A 188 10.63 -11.59 -5.85
CA LYS A 188 11.27 -10.71 -6.83
C LYS A 188 10.25 -9.84 -7.56
N LEU A 189 10.64 -8.60 -7.82
CA LEU A 189 9.98 -7.65 -8.70
C LEU A 189 10.80 -7.52 -9.98
N THR A 190 10.21 -7.83 -11.12
CA THR A 190 10.89 -7.70 -12.42
C THR A 190 10.15 -6.67 -13.27
N GLU A 191 10.78 -5.53 -13.54
CA GLU A 191 10.28 -4.57 -14.54
C GLU A 191 10.18 -5.28 -15.91
N LEU A 192 9.01 -5.17 -16.53
CA LEU A 192 8.73 -5.75 -17.85
C LEU A 192 8.90 -4.69 -18.94
N SER A 193 8.19 -3.57 -18.79
CA SER A 193 8.13 -2.50 -19.76
C SER A 193 7.49 -1.25 -19.13
N ARG A 194 7.45 -0.18 -19.91
CA ARG A 194 6.81 1.09 -19.59
C ARG A 194 5.88 1.48 -20.73
N ILE A 195 4.68 1.92 -20.39
CA ILE A 195 3.73 2.49 -21.35
C ILE A 195 3.73 4.00 -21.18
N ASP A 196 3.76 4.73 -22.29
CA ASP A 196 3.67 6.18 -22.35
C ASP A 196 2.52 6.61 -23.26
N HIS A 197 1.85 7.71 -22.93
CA HIS A 197 0.80 8.32 -23.73
C HIS A 197 1.28 9.66 -24.30
N ASP A 198 2.41 9.67 -25.02
CA ASP A 198 3.06 10.87 -25.56
C ASP A 198 3.32 11.94 -24.46
N GLY A 199 3.67 11.51 -23.25
CA GLY A 199 3.87 12.39 -22.08
C GLY A 199 2.61 12.76 -21.30
N ALA A 200 1.42 12.30 -21.70
CA ALA A 200 0.19 12.47 -20.92
C ALA A 200 0.17 11.52 -19.72
N PRO A 201 -0.05 12.01 -18.47
CA PRO A 201 -0.07 11.14 -17.29
C PRO A 201 -1.15 10.05 -17.36
N ILE A 202 -0.72 8.80 -17.28
CA ILE A 202 -1.62 7.65 -17.21
C ILE A 202 -2.25 7.58 -15.81
N ARG A 203 -3.58 7.65 -15.77
CA ARG A 203 -4.38 7.72 -14.54
C ARG A 203 -4.98 6.38 -14.16
N ARG A 204 -5.32 5.53 -15.13
CA ARG A 204 -6.02 4.26 -14.88
C ARG A 204 -5.41 3.14 -15.69
N SER A 205 -5.51 1.93 -15.15
CA SER A 205 -5.22 0.70 -15.87
C SER A 205 -6.22 -0.39 -15.49
N LEU A 206 -6.54 -1.26 -16.45
CA LEU A 206 -7.39 -2.43 -16.23
C LEU A 206 -7.06 -3.53 -17.23
N VAL A 207 -7.34 -4.78 -16.87
CA VAL A 207 -7.21 -5.92 -17.79
C VAL A 207 -8.60 -6.34 -18.27
N ILE A 208 -8.76 -6.49 -19.58
CA ILE A 208 -9.95 -7.07 -20.21
C ILE A 208 -9.49 -8.23 -21.09
N GLY A 209 -9.83 -9.45 -20.69
CA GLY A 209 -9.31 -10.66 -21.34
C GLY A 209 -7.81 -10.78 -21.15
N ASP A 210 -7.06 -10.78 -22.25
CA ASP A 210 -5.60 -10.80 -22.33
C ASP A 210 -4.99 -9.42 -22.67
N THR A 211 -5.82 -8.38 -22.69
CA THR A 211 -5.41 -7.02 -23.07
C THR A 211 -5.32 -6.13 -21.83
N LEU A 212 -4.19 -5.46 -21.67
CA LEU A 212 -4.03 -4.37 -20.73
C LEU A 212 -4.52 -3.07 -21.39
N TRP A 213 -5.40 -2.36 -20.70
CA TRP A 213 -5.81 -1.01 -21.06
C TRP A 213 -5.18 -0.02 -20.11
N THR A 214 -4.60 1.04 -20.67
CA THR A 214 -4.11 2.22 -19.94
C THR A 214 -4.85 3.46 -20.43
N ILE A 215 -5.17 4.37 -19.52
CA ILE A 215 -6.03 5.52 -19.81
C ILE A 215 -5.39 6.78 -19.22
N SER A 216 -5.21 7.79 -20.06
CA SER A 216 -4.88 9.17 -19.70
C SER A 216 -6.03 10.10 -20.10
N HIS A 217 -5.88 11.41 -19.86
CA HIS A 217 -6.85 12.39 -20.36
C HIS A 217 -6.80 12.57 -21.89
N GLU A 218 -5.72 12.15 -22.54
CA GLU A 218 -5.49 12.37 -23.97
C GLU A 218 -5.62 11.10 -24.80
N ALA A 219 -5.54 9.92 -24.18
CA ALA A 219 -5.63 8.67 -24.91
C ALA A 219 -6.07 7.47 -24.05
N ALA A 220 -6.60 6.47 -24.74
CA ALA A 220 -6.72 5.10 -24.25
C ALA A 220 -5.85 4.18 -25.13
N MET A 221 -4.95 3.44 -24.49
CA MET A 221 -4.07 2.49 -25.18
C MET A 221 -4.41 1.06 -24.75
N ALA A 222 -4.55 0.17 -25.74
CA ALA A 222 -4.59 -1.26 -25.56
C ALA A 222 -3.20 -1.85 -25.84
N SER A 223 -2.71 -2.69 -24.94
CA SER A 223 -1.45 -3.41 -25.07
C SER A 223 -1.61 -4.86 -24.65
N THR A 224 -0.66 -5.71 -25.03
CA THR A 224 -0.46 -7.01 -24.39
C THR A 224 -0.08 -6.82 -22.92
N LEU A 225 -0.14 -7.90 -22.13
CA LEU A 225 0.23 -7.89 -20.70
C LEU A 225 1.74 -7.72 -20.43
N ASP A 226 2.58 -7.71 -21.47
CA ASP A 226 4.00 -7.32 -21.40
C ASP A 226 4.27 -5.91 -21.96
N GLY A 227 3.23 -5.17 -22.35
CA GLY A 227 3.31 -3.76 -22.76
C GLY A 227 3.51 -3.53 -24.26
N THR A 228 3.42 -4.55 -25.11
CA THR A 228 3.41 -4.35 -26.57
C THR A 228 2.12 -3.67 -27.00
N GLN A 229 2.21 -2.47 -27.57
CA GLN A 229 1.04 -1.71 -28.03
C GLN A 229 0.27 -2.48 -29.13
N LEU A 230 -1.04 -2.61 -28.94
CA LEU A 230 -1.98 -3.21 -29.90
C LEU A 230 -2.80 -2.14 -30.62
N ALA A 231 -3.24 -1.12 -29.88
CA ALA A 231 -4.01 0.01 -30.42
C ALA A 231 -3.88 1.24 -29.53
N LEU A 232 -4.04 2.42 -30.13
CA LEU A 232 -4.08 3.71 -29.44
C LEU A 232 -5.25 4.54 -29.97
N LEU A 233 -6.13 4.98 -29.08
CA LEU A 233 -7.20 5.92 -29.37
C LEU A 233 -6.88 7.26 -28.71
N LYS A 234 -6.69 8.32 -29.51
CA LYS A 234 -6.60 9.69 -29.00
C LYS A 234 -8.00 10.24 -28.71
N LEU A 235 -8.14 10.94 -27.58
CA LEU A 235 -9.40 11.50 -27.06
C LEU A 235 -9.53 12.99 -27.35
#